data_AF-A0A1E3BKJ4-F1
#
_entry.id   AF-A0A1E3BKJ4-F1
#
_cell.length_a   1.000
_cell.length_b   1.000
_cell.length_c   1.000
_cell.angle_alpha   90.00
_cell.angle_beta   90.00
_cell.angle_gamma   90.00
#
_symmetry.space_group_name_H-M   'P 1'
#
loop_
_entity.id
_entity.type
_entity.pdbx_description
1 polymer ?
#
loop_
_entity_poly.entity_id
_entity_poly.type
_entity_poly.pdbx_seq_one_letter_code
_entity_poly.pdbx_strand_id
1 'polypeptide(L)'
;MGAVSRNGLQHSQNLTQRQAVIASAVQQRWIELHNASLVQYTSGTPNQLTPNTSAVAREFYDFYRTSRGEFTPPGSTPELTTHPTLTSNVKFMNFYPFNDLNSIAPRPLLFITGTQAHSQEFSEDAYASAAEPKELHWVPGAGHVDLYDRVDLIPFDRLSRFFRTNL
;
A
#
# COMPACT_ATOMS: atom_id res chain seq x y z
N MET A 1 4.79 -0.48 -0.53
CA MET A 1 4.83 0.97 -0.85
C MET A 1 6.04 1.44 -1.67
N GLY A 2 7.10 0.66 -1.88
CA GLY A 2 8.27 1.13 -2.64
C GLY A 2 7.98 1.51 -4.10
N ALA A 3 7.47 0.55 -4.88
CA ALA A 3 7.14 0.75 -6.30
C ALA A 3 6.09 1.87 -6.51
N VAL A 4 4.97 1.85 -5.77
CA VAL A 4 3.94 2.91 -5.86
C VAL A 4 4.50 4.31 -5.51
N SER A 5 5.41 4.45 -4.55
CA SER A 5 6.00 5.77 -4.23
C SER A 5 6.93 6.26 -5.34
N ARG A 6 7.62 5.33 -6.01
CA ARG A 6 8.52 5.64 -7.13
C ARG A 6 7.76 5.91 -8.42
N ASN A 7 6.84 5.04 -8.78
CA ASN A 7 6.25 4.93 -10.12
C ASN A 7 4.77 5.33 -10.15
N GLY A 8 4.11 5.54 -9.00
CA GLY A 8 2.65 5.63 -8.95
C GLY A 8 1.98 4.26 -9.20
N LEU A 9 0.66 4.24 -9.18
CA LEU A 9 -0.12 3.10 -9.67
C LEU A 9 -0.01 3.06 -11.19
N GLN A 10 0.12 1.89 -11.80
CA GLN A 10 0.20 1.72 -13.26
C GLN A 10 1.26 2.61 -13.91
N HIS A 11 2.39 2.84 -13.22
CA HIS A 11 3.47 3.70 -13.67
C HIS A 11 3.06 5.15 -13.97
N SER A 12 2.01 5.67 -13.31
CA SER A 12 1.48 7.03 -13.53
C SER A 12 2.45 8.18 -13.18
N GLN A 13 3.56 7.90 -12.47
CA GLN A 13 4.54 8.89 -12.03
C GLN A 13 5.86 8.74 -12.81
N ASN A 14 6.29 9.83 -13.46
CA ASN A 14 7.56 9.90 -14.16
C ASN A 14 8.73 10.33 -13.23
N LEU A 15 9.95 10.29 -13.78
CA LEU A 15 11.16 10.63 -13.03
C LEU A 15 11.16 12.09 -12.52
N THR A 16 10.72 13.05 -13.33
CA THR A 16 10.67 14.47 -12.95
C THR A 16 9.74 14.69 -11.76
N GLN A 17 8.56 14.07 -11.78
CA GLN A 17 7.60 14.13 -10.66
C GLN A 17 8.20 13.50 -9.39
N ARG A 18 8.86 12.34 -9.52
CA ARG A 18 9.57 11.73 -8.38
C ARG A 18 10.65 12.65 -7.81
N GLN A 19 11.48 13.25 -8.65
CA GLN A 19 12.53 14.18 -8.24
C GLN A 19 11.94 15.40 -7.51
N ALA A 20 10.81 15.93 -7.99
CA ALA A 20 10.11 17.03 -7.32
C ALA A 20 9.62 16.65 -5.92
N VAL A 21 9.05 15.45 -5.75
CA VAL A 21 8.65 14.95 -4.43
C VAL A 21 9.85 14.81 -3.50
N ILE A 22 10.99 14.30 -3.99
CA ILE A 22 12.23 14.20 -3.19
C ILE A 22 12.72 15.59 -2.79
N ALA A 23 12.77 16.54 -3.71
CA ALA A 23 13.22 17.91 -3.44
C ALA A 23 12.33 18.60 -2.39
N SER A 24 11.01 18.47 -2.52
CA SER A 24 10.04 18.99 -1.54
C SER A 24 10.24 18.37 -0.15
N ALA A 25 10.41 17.06 -0.07
CA ALA A 25 10.67 16.39 1.20
C ALA A 25 12.02 16.79 1.82
N VAL A 26 13.07 17.01 1.03
CA VAL A 26 14.37 17.50 1.52
C VAL A 26 14.26 18.92 2.08
N GLN A 27 13.53 19.81 1.42
CA GLN A 27 13.27 21.16 1.93
C GLN A 27 12.48 21.12 3.25
N GLN A 28 11.46 20.27 3.32
CA GLN A 28 10.64 20.11 4.51
C GLN A 28 11.46 19.66 5.73
N ARG A 29 12.50 18.84 5.55
CA ARG A 29 13.41 18.44 6.66
C ARG A 29 14.10 19.64 7.30
N TRP A 30 14.47 20.65 6.52
CA TRP A 30 15.05 21.88 7.07
C TRP A 30 14.02 22.69 7.85
N ILE A 31 12.77 22.76 7.38
CA ILE A 31 11.69 23.44 8.10
C ILE A 31 11.45 22.75 9.45
N GLU A 32 11.33 21.43 9.45
CA GLU A 32 11.11 20.63 10.67
C GLU A 32 12.24 20.78 11.70
N LEU A 33 13.50 20.92 11.24
CA LEU A 33 14.64 21.17 12.12
C LEU A 33 14.51 22.50 12.88
N HIS A 34 14.05 23.55 12.22
CA HIS A 34 13.89 24.88 12.83
C HIS A 34 12.61 24.99 13.66
N ASN A 35 11.53 24.33 13.22
CA ASN A 35 10.27 24.30 13.93
C ASN A 35 9.51 22.99 13.69
N ALA A 36 9.48 22.13 14.72
CA ALA A 36 8.78 20.85 14.70
C ALA A 36 7.24 20.98 14.60
N SER A 37 6.66 22.16 14.84
CA SER A 37 5.21 22.36 14.68
C SER A 37 4.77 22.51 13.22
N LEU A 38 5.71 22.62 12.28
CA LEU A 38 5.44 22.84 10.86
C LEU A 38 5.61 21.57 10.02
N VAL A 39 5.48 20.39 10.64
CA VAL A 39 5.49 19.10 9.94
C VAL A 39 4.38 19.07 8.90
N GLN A 40 4.76 18.71 7.68
CA GLN A 40 3.84 18.44 6.59
C GLN A 40 3.62 16.94 6.45
N TYR A 41 2.41 16.59 6.03
CA TYR A 41 2.00 15.22 5.79
C TYR A 41 1.67 15.01 4.32
N THR A 42 1.67 13.77 3.86
CA THR A 42 1.46 13.43 2.46
C THR A 42 0.71 12.11 2.33
N SER A 43 0.29 11.79 1.10
CA SER A 43 -0.36 10.53 0.73
C SER A 43 -1.55 10.20 1.64
N GLY A 44 -1.92 8.92 1.77
CA GLY A 44 -2.98 8.48 2.66
C GLY A 44 -4.39 8.68 2.12
N THR A 45 -5.35 8.36 2.96
CA THR A 45 -6.77 8.43 2.65
C THR A 45 -7.25 9.87 2.77
N PRO A 46 -7.99 10.43 1.79
CA PRO A 46 -8.51 11.78 1.91
C PRO A 46 -9.40 11.92 3.15
N ASN A 47 -9.38 13.09 3.80
CA ASN A 47 -10.24 13.34 4.97
C ASN A 47 -11.70 13.61 4.59
N GLN A 48 -11.96 13.99 3.35
CA GLN A 48 -13.29 14.26 2.82
C GLN A 48 -13.38 13.82 1.36
N LEU A 49 -14.56 13.38 0.95
CA LEU A 49 -14.86 13.10 -0.46
C LEU A 49 -15.30 14.37 -1.19
N THR A 50 -14.81 14.54 -2.40
CA THR A 50 -15.25 15.57 -3.35
C THR A 50 -15.79 14.88 -4.61
N PRO A 51 -16.48 15.59 -5.52
CA PRO A 51 -16.86 15.01 -6.81
C PRO A 51 -15.65 14.47 -7.61
N ASN A 52 -14.47 15.08 -7.44
CA ASN A 52 -13.24 14.71 -8.15
C ASN A 52 -12.41 13.62 -7.46
N THR A 53 -12.85 13.10 -6.31
CA THR A 53 -12.11 12.03 -5.62
C THR A 53 -12.13 10.74 -6.46
N SER A 54 -10.95 10.18 -6.70
CA SER A 54 -10.78 8.96 -7.52
C SER A 54 -11.42 7.73 -6.88
N ALA A 55 -11.68 6.69 -7.68
CA ALA A 55 -12.24 5.43 -7.18
C ALA A 55 -11.35 4.80 -6.09
N VAL A 56 -10.02 4.77 -6.30
CA VAL A 56 -9.04 4.28 -5.32
C VAL A 56 -9.14 5.05 -4.00
N ALA A 57 -9.22 6.38 -4.06
CA ALA A 57 -9.30 7.21 -2.86
C ALA A 57 -10.66 7.05 -2.15
N ARG A 58 -11.75 6.82 -2.88
CA ARG A 58 -13.07 6.48 -2.31
C ARG A 58 -13.06 5.11 -1.63
N GLU A 59 -12.41 4.12 -2.23
CA GLU A 59 -12.26 2.79 -1.65
C GLU A 59 -11.53 2.84 -0.31
N PHE A 60 -10.40 3.56 -0.24
CA PHE A 60 -9.70 3.76 1.03
C PHE A 60 -10.51 4.61 2.02
N TYR A 61 -11.26 5.61 1.56
CA TYR A 61 -12.14 6.42 2.41
C TYR A 61 -13.19 5.55 3.07
N ASP A 62 -13.86 4.70 2.30
CA ASP A 62 -14.90 3.80 2.80
C ASP A 62 -14.40 2.95 3.98
N PHE A 63 -13.14 2.48 3.94
CA PHE A 63 -12.56 1.74 5.05
C PHE A 63 -12.06 2.64 6.20
N TYR A 64 -11.17 3.61 5.93
CA TYR A 64 -10.44 4.34 6.97
C TYR A 64 -11.15 5.58 7.55
N ARG A 65 -12.26 6.02 6.94
CA ARG A 65 -12.99 7.25 7.30
C ARG A 65 -14.48 7.01 7.57
N THR A 66 -14.88 5.75 7.75
CA THR A 66 -16.24 5.37 8.14
C THR A 66 -16.17 4.33 9.26
N SER A 67 -17.32 4.01 9.86
CA SER A 67 -17.45 2.96 10.87
C SER A 67 -17.04 1.56 10.39
N ARG A 68 -16.76 1.36 9.09
CA ARG A 68 -16.24 0.08 8.56
C ARG A 68 -14.89 -0.29 9.17
N GLY A 69 -13.97 0.66 9.28
CA GLY A 69 -12.60 0.39 9.70
C GLY A 69 -11.88 1.56 10.37
N GLU A 70 -12.58 2.65 10.69
CA GLU A 70 -11.96 3.77 11.38
C GLU A 70 -11.43 3.38 12.77
N PHE A 71 -10.21 3.82 13.06
CA PHE A 71 -9.63 3.72 14.40
C PHE A 71 -8.59 4.81 14.59
N THR A 72 -8.72 5.58 15.67
CA THR A 72 -7.73 6.58 16.07
C THR A 72 -7.15 6.17 17.43
N PRO A 73 -5.87 5.79 17.51
CA PRO A 73 -5.25 5.45 18.78
C PRO A 73 -5.13 6.69 19.68
N PRO A 74 -5.11 6.52 21.03
CA PRO A 74 -4.80 7.60 21.95
C PRO A 74 -3.47 8.29 21.60
N GLY A 75 -3.45 9.62 21.59
CA GLY A 75 -2.26 10.40 21.23
C GLY A 75 -2.11 10.70 19.73
N SER A 76 -3.09 10.31 18.90
CA SER A 76 -3.17 10.70 17.49
C SER A 76 -4.47 11.44 17.19
N THR A 77 -4.63 11.91 15.95
CA THR A 77 -5.89 12.49 15.45
C THR A 77 -6.40 11.67 14.26
N PRO A 78 -7.72 11.69 13.97
CA PRO A 78 -8.29 10.98 12.82
C PRO A 78 -7.60 11.32 11.50
N GLU A 79 -7.21 12.58 11.32
CA GLU A 79 -6.50 13.03 10.11
C GLU A 79 -5.19 12.26 9.97
N LEU A 80 -4.43 12.10 11.05
CA LEU A 80 -3.09 11.50 11.01
C LEU A 80 -3.06 9.97 10.93
N THR A 81 -4.19 9.27 10.97
CA THR A 81 -4.20 7.79 10.99
C THR A 81 -3.70 7.14 9.70
N THR A 82 -3.72 7.86 8.57
CA THR A 82 -3.24 7.35 7.27
C THR A 82 -2.24 8.26 6.57
N HIS A 83 -1.96 9.43 7.13
CA HIS A 83 -1.08 10.43 6.52
C HIS A 83 0.32 10.35 7.13
N PRO A 84 1.29 9.69 6.47
CA PRO A 84 2.69 9.77 6.89
C PRO A 84 3.25 11.19 6.73
N THR A 85 4.33 11.50 7.45
CA THR A 85 5.04 12.77 7.24
C THR A 85 5.62 12.81 5.82
N LEU A 86 5.63 13.99 5.21
CA LEU A 86 6.18 14.21 3.87
C LEU A 86 7.65 13.74 3.81
N THR A 87 8.41 13.98 4.87
CA THR A 87 9.83 13.63 4.97
C THR A 87 10.08 12.13 5.03
N SER A 88 9.14 11.33 5.55
CA SER A 88 9.25 9.87 5.60
C SER A 88 9.12 9.22 4.22
N ASN A 89 8.42 9.86 3.27
CA ASN A 89 8.11 9.29 1.96
C ASN A 89 9.37 8.96 1.13
N VAL A 90 10.44 9.73 1.30
CA VAL A 90 11.73 9.49 0.61
C VAL A 90 12.31 8.11 0.95
N LYS A 91 12.04 7.57 2.14
CA LYS A 91 12.50 6.23 2.52
C LYS A 91 11.87 5.15 1.63
N PHE A 92 10.58 5.28 1.29
CA PHE A 92 9.92 4.33 0.39
C PHE A 92 10.47 4.40 -1.03
N MET A 93 10.89 5.59 -1.49
CA MET A 93 11.53 5.71 -2.79
C MET A 93 12.84 4.93 -2.88
N ASN A 94 13.55 4.75 -1.76
CA ASN A 94 14.75 3.93 -1.67
C ASN A 94 14.47 2.48 -1.17
N PHE A 95 13.21 2.06 -1.08
CA PHE A 95 12.84 0.74 -0.58
C PHE A 95 12.43 -0.20 -1.72
N TYR A 96 13.14 -1.32 -1.87
CA TYR A 96 12.95 -2.29 -2.95
C TYR A 96 12.57 -3.65 -2.35
N PRO A 97 11.30 -3.85 -1.95
CA PRO A 97 10.90 -5.01 -1.16
C PRO A 97 10.99 -6.36 -1.88
N PHE A 98 11.07 -6.36 -3.21
CA PHE A 98 11.17 -7.59 -4.02
C PHE A 98 12.60 -7.91 -4.46
N ASN A 99 13.60 -7.14 -4.01
CA ASN A 99 14.99 -7.54 -4.19
C ASN A 99 15.20 -8.89 -3.49
N ASP A 100 15.90 -9.81 -4.16
CA ASP A 100 16.20 -11.16 -3.68
C ASP A 100 14.97 -12.01 -3.34
N LEU A 101 13.81 -11.75 -3.96
CA LEU A 101 12.59 -12.55 -3.75
C LEU A 101 12.80 -14.04 -4.08
N ASN A 102 13.72 -14.34 -4.99
CA ASN A 102 14.15 -15.70 -5.32
C ASN A 102 14.80 -16.46 -4.15
N SER A 103 15.37 -15.77 -3.16
CA SER A 103 15.97 -16.37 -1.96
C SER A 103 14.94 -17.00 -1.01
N ILE A 104 13.64 -16.79 -1.26
CA ILE A 104 12.58 -17.45 -0.51
C ILE A 104 12.56 -18.95 -0.82
N ALA A 105 12.82 -19.33 -2.08
CA ALA A 105 12.90 -20.73 -2.47
C ALA A 105 13.94 -21.49 -1.62
N PRO A 106 13.68 -22.78 -1.33
CA PRO A 106 12.59 -23.62 -1.83
C PRO A 106 11.27 -23.51 -1.02
N ARG A 107 11.14 -22.53 -0.10
CA ARG A 107 9.90 -22.35 0.66
C ARG A 107 8.78 -21.86 -0.28
N PRO A 108 7.57 -22.42 -0.16
CA PRO A 108 6.47 -22.06 -1.05
C PRO A 108 5.94 -20.66 -0.78
N LEU A 109 5.49 -20.00 -1.85
CA LEU A 109 4.83 -18.70 -1.80
C LEU A 109 3.41 -18.79 -2.35
N LEU A 110 2.46 -18.21 -1.61
CA LEU A 110 1.09 -18.01 -2.07
C LEU A 110 0.78 -16.51 -2.05
N PHE A 111 0.57 -15.94 -3.24
CA PHE A 111 0.08 -14.58 -3.42
C PHE A 111 -1.44 -14.61 -3.60
N ILE A 112 -2.15 -13.67 -2.97
CA ILE A 112 -3.60 -13.54 -3.09
C ILE A 112 -3.92 -12.09 -3.43
N THR A 113 -4.70 -11.86 -4.48
CA THR A 113 -5.16 -10.52 -4.88
C THR A 113 -6.57 -10.59 -5.44
N GLY A 114 -7.34 -9.51 -5.24
CA GLY A 114 -8.65 -9.36 -5.87
C GLY A 114 -8.53 -8.99 -7.35
N THR A 115 -9.48 -9.43 -8.19
CA THR A 115 -9.47 -9.11 -9.64
C THR A 115 -9.85 -7.66 -9.96
N GLN A 116 -10.38 -6.91 -8.99
CA GLN A 116 -10.71 -5.49 -9.13
C GLN A 116 -9.77 -4.62 -8.29
N ALA A 117 -8.76 -5.21 -7.66
CA ALA A 117 -7.82 -4.47 -6.83
C ALA A 117 -6.91 -3.62 -7.71
N HIS A 118 -6.92 -2.30 -7.48
CA HIS A 118 -6.00 -1.38 -8.16
C HIS A 118 -4.51 -1.70 -7.89
N SER A 119 -4.22 -2.51 -6.87
CA SER A 119 -2.89 -2.93 -6.46
C SER A 119 -2.46 -4.29 -7.02
N GLN A 120 -3.28 -4.93 -7.86
CA GLN A 120 -3.01 -6.30 -8.33
C GLN A 120 -1.67 -6.40 -9.08
N GLU A 121 -1.26 -5.34 -9.76
CA GLU A 121 0.04 -5.22 -10.46
C GLU A 121 1.23 -5.60 -9.56
N PHE A 122 1.17 -5.27 -8.25
CA PHE A 122 2.26 -5.60 -7.34
C PHE A 122 2.31 -7.09 -6.99
N SER A 123 1.18 -7.79 -7.00
CA SER A 123 1.15 -9.25 -6.82
C SER A 123 1.64 -9.97 -8.07
N GLU A 124 1.29 -9.45 -9.25
CA GLU A 124 1.79 -9.94 -10.54
C GLU A 124 3.31 -9.79 -10.65
N ASP A 125 3.85 -8.60 -10.34
CA ASP A 125 5.29 -8.33 -10.33
C ASP A 125 6.05 -9.23 -9.35
N ALA A 126 5.49 -9.41 -8.14
CA ALA A 126 6.08 -10.30 -7.13
C ALA A 126 6.06 -11.76 -7.59
N TYR A 127 4.93 -12.23 -8.12
CA TYR A 127 4.80 -13.59 -8.64
C TYR A 127 5.78 -13.83 -9.80
N ALA A 128 5.89 -12.90 -10.74
CA ALA A 128 6.83 -13.01 -11.86
C ALA A 128 8.29 -13.09 -11.38
N SER A 129 8.64 -12.33 -10.34
CA SER A 129 10.00 -12.25 -9.80
C SER A 129 10.38 -13.39 -8.85
N ALA A 130 9.40 -14.06 -8.24
CA ALA A 130 9.63 -15.16 -7.30
C ALA A 130 10.12 -16.44 -7.99
N ALA A 131 10.89 -17.25 -7.28
CA ALA A 131 11.24 -18.60 -7.71
C ALA A 131 10.15 -19.61 -7.28
N GLU A 132 10.13 -20.79 -7.92
CA GLU A 132 9.24 -21.90 -7.53
C GLU A 132 9.65 -22.50 -6.17
N PRO A 133 8.71 -23.11 -5.41
CA PRO A 133 7.28 -23.25 -5.70
C PRO A 133 6.46 -21.98 -5.38
N LYS A 134 5.63 -21.51 -6.31
CA LYS A 134 4.79 -20.31 -6.13
C LYS A 134 3.39 -20.45 -6.73
N GLU A 135 2.43 -19.77 -6.12
CA GLU A 135 1.04 -19.71 -6.56
C GLU A 135 0.53 -18.26 -6.54
N LEU A 136 -0.28 -17.88 -7.53
CA LEU A 136 -1.05 -16.64 -7.53
C LEU A 136 -2.54 -16.95 -7.60
N HIS A 137 -3.26 -16.60 -6.55
CA HIS A 137 -4.70 -16.80 -6.44
C HIS A 137 -5.45 -15.48 -6.60
N TRP A 138 -6.40 -15.49 -7.54
CA TRP A 138 -7.27 -14.35 -7.86
C TRP A 138 -8.62 -14.52 -7.19
N VAL A 139 -9.05 -13.55 -6.39
CA VAL A 139 -10.38 -13.50 -5.78
C VAL A 139 -11.33 -12.72 -6.71
N PRO A 140 -12.30 -13.37 -7.36
CA PRO A 140 -13.19 -12.71 -8.31
C PRO A 140 -14.01 -11.59 -7.65
N GLY A 141 -14.06 -10.44 -8.32
CA GLY A 141 -14.85 -9.28 -7.89
C GLY A 141 -14.27 -8.47 -6.73
N ALA A 142 -13.30 -8.98 -5.98
CA ALA A 142 -12.75 -8.27 -4.82
C ALA A 142 -11.86 -7.08 -5.21
N GLY A 143 -12.03 -5.96 -4.52
CA GLY A 143 -11.12 -4.80 -4.52
C GLY A 143 -9.89 -5.00 -3.62
N HIS A 144 -9.14 -3.92 -3.40
CA HIS A 144 -7.97 -3.92 -2.50
C HIS A 144 -8.41 -4.02 -1.03
N VAL A 145 -9.32 -3.14 -0.59
CA VAL A 145 -9.74 -3.09 0.82
C VAL A 145 -10.73 -4.19 1.16
N ASP A 146 -11.38 -4.81 0.18
CA ASP A 146 -12.32 -5.90 0.41
C ASP A 146 -11.68 -7.10 1.11
N LEU A 147 -10.41 -7.39 0.79
CA LEU A 147 -9.66 -8.46 1.44
C LEU A 147 -9.15 -8.10 2.85
N TYR A 148 -9.48 -6.91 3.38
CA TYR A 148 -9.14 -6.54 4.76
C TYR A 148 -10.17 -7.08 5.75
N ASP A 149 -11.46 -7.04 5.41
CA ASP A 149 -12.55 -7.24 6.36
C ASP A 149 -13.75 -8.04 5.82
N ARG A 150 -13.92 -8.19 4.50
CA ARG A 150 -15.04 -8.94 3.93
C ARG A 150 -14.77 -10.45 4.00
N VAL A 151 -15.13 -11.05 5.13
CA VAL A 151 -14.87 -12.47 5.42
C VAL A 151 -15.43 -13.45 4.39
N ASP A 152 -16.49 -13.07 3.67
CA ASP A 152 -17.08 -13.89 2.59
C ASP A 152 -16.24 -13.86 1.30
N LEU A 153 -15.32 -12.90 1.16
CA LEU A 153 -14.38 -12.79 0.03
C LEU A 153 -12.99 -13.33 0.36
N ILE A 154 -12.58 -13.31 1.63
CA ILE A 154 -11.26 -13.76 2.04
C ILE A 154 -11.17 -15.30 1.88
N PRO A 155 -10.21 -15.84 1.10
CA PRO A 155 -10.11 -17.26 0.82
C PRO A 155 -9.45 -18.04 1.98
N PHE A 156 -10.12 -18.06 3.14
CA PHE A 156 -9.61 -18.70 4.36
C PHE A 156 -9.36 -20.20 4.19
N ASP A 157 -10.12 -20.89 3.34
CA ASP A 157 -9.92 -22.31 3.04
C ASP A 157 -8.58 -22.53 2.31
N ARG A 158 -8.25 -21.66 1.33
CA ARG A 158 -7.00 -21.71 0.57
C ARG A 158 -5.81 -21.43 1.47
N LEU A 159 -5.89 -20.39 2.30
CA LEU A 159 -4.86 -20.08 3.32
C LEU A 159 -4.65 -21.25 4.28
N SER A 160 -5.75 -21.79 4.84
CA SER A 160 -5.69 -22.91 5.78
C SER A 160 -5.06 -24.15 5.15
N ARG A 161 -5.41 -24.46 3.90
CA ARG A 161 -4.83 -25.58 3.15
C ARG A 161 -3.34 -25.36 2.90
N PHE A 162 -2.96 -24.18 2.42
CA PHE A 162 -1.57 -23.84 2.13
C PHE A 162 -0.67 -24.00 3.37
N PHE A 163 -1.08 -23.46 4.52
CA PHE A 163 -0.28 -23.58 5.73
C PHE A 163 -0.25 -25.00 6.30
N ARG A 164 -1.38 -25.74 6.29
CA ARG A 164 -1.40 -27.14 6.75
C ARG A 164 -0.53 -28.08 5.91
N THR A 165 -0.30 -27.73 4.65
CA THR A 165 0.56 -28.51 3.75
C THR A 165 2.04 -28.19 3.92
N ASN A 166 2.39 -26.97 4.37
CA ASN A 166 3.75 -26.44 4.28
C ASN A 166 4.38 -26.00 5.62
N LEU A 167 3.68 -26.18 6.74
CA LEU A 167 4.17 -25.99 8.12
C LEU A 167 4.04 -27.31 8.91
#